data_AF-A0A411YAY3-F1
#
_entry.id   AF-A0A411YAY3-F1
#
_cell.length_a   1.000
_cell.length_b   1.000
_cell.length_c   1.000
_cell.angle_alpha   90.00
_cell.angle_beta   90.00
_cell.angle_gamma   90.00
#
_symmetry.space_group_name_H-M   'P 1'
#
loop_
_entity.id
_entity.type
_entity.pdbx_description
1 polymer ?
#
loop_
_entity_poly.entity_id
_entity_poly.type
_entity_poly.pdbx_seq_one_letter_code
_entity_poly.pdbx_strand_id
1 'polypeptide(L)'
;MLETVRSHERVSSELLTVLAEPGCPICTGIARVAHAEATRLLGESVTDPGTRERWRAARGPCRDHARTLLAAAERANEGHAVARLYVDLVPSVQQRLAREASRPNLPGRGRRQRAGLARCPLCGVTEVWARRALHALAAATPKGELDRAARVEGREICAPHLAFGIRSVPRRRERVRLAELGELAAQRHREALDGLIDELRGGSPPRPHVLAAWRGAVEWLAGLATSRGGRGRTSTDT
;
A
#
# COMPACT_ATOMS: atom_id res chain seq x y z
N MET A 1 -28.04 7.51 -3.10
CA MET A 1 -27.73 6.92 -4.43
C MET A 1 -26.70 7.76 -5.20
N LEU A 2 -26.82 9.09 -5.24
CA LEU A 2 -25.87 9.98 -5.96
C LEU A 2 -24.44 10.00 -5.38
N GLU A 3 -24.27 9.94 -4.05
CA GLU A 3 -22.93 9.88 -3.42
C GLU A 3 -22.17 8.60 -3.73
N THR A 4 -22.87 7.46 -3.81
CA THR A 4 -22.27 6.16 -4.13
C THR A 4 -21.78 6.13 -5.59
N VAL A 5 -22.56 6.68 -6.53
CA VAL A 5 -22.16 6.78 -7.94
C VAL A 5 -20.95 7.70 -8.12
N ARG A 6 -20.97 8.89 -7.50
CA ARG A 6 -19.82 9.82 -7.50
C ARG A 6 -18.57 9.21 -6.88
N SER A 7 -18.73 8.39 -5.84
CA SER A 7 -17.59 7.70 -5.21
C SER A 7 -16.97 6.62 -6.11
N HIS A 8 -17.79 5.96 -6.94
CA HIS A 8 -17.31 4.93 -7.85
C HIS A 8 -16.58 5.53 -9.06
N GLU A 9 -17.10 6.62 -9.61
CA GLU A 9 -16.48 7.35 -10.72
C GLU A 9 -15.12 7.96 -10.35
N ARG A 10 -15.01 8.56 -9.15
CA ARG A 10 -13.74 9.07 -8.63
C ARG A 10 -12.67 7.99 -8.50
N VAL A 11 -13.03 6.84 -7.92
CA VAL A 11 -12.08 5.73 -7.76
C VAL A 11 -11.62 5.20 -9.12
N SER A 12 -12.50 5.09 -10.12
CA SER A 12 -12.13 4.66 -11.47
C SER A 12 -11.14 5.63 -12.15
N SER A 13 -11.36 6.94 -12.01
CA SER A 13 -10.45 7.97 -12.56
C SER A 13 -9.08 7.97 -11.88
N GLU A 14 -9.05 7.89 -10.54
CA GLU A 14 -7.81 7.75 -9.78
C GLU A 14 -7.06 6.46 -10.14
N LEU A 15 -7.80 5.38 -10.33
CA LEU A 15 -7.26 4.07 -10.70
C LEU A 15 -6.61 4.10 -12.09
N LEU A 16 -7.25 4.72 -13.09
CA LEU A 16 -6.64 4.93 -14.41
C LEU A 16 -5.34 5.73 -14.31
N THR A 17 -5.32 6.75 -13.45
CA THR A 17 -4.12 7.55 -13.20
C THR A 17 -2.97 6.69 -12.67
N VAL A 18 -3.19 5.88 -11.63
CA VAL A 18 -2.12 5.03 -11.08
C VAL A 18 -1.76 3.84 -11.97
N LEU A 19 -2.69 3.39 -12.83
CA LEU A 19 -2.43 2.41 -13.88
C LEU A 19 -1.56 2.98 -15.00
N ALA A 20 -1.36 4.29 -15.10
CA ALA A 20 -0.42 4.87 -16.06
C ALA A 20 1.05 4.70 -15.62
N GLU A 21 1.29 4.44 -14.34
CA GLU A 21 2.61 4.29 -13.74
C GLU A 21 3.09 2.84 -13.69
N PRO A 22 4.40 2.58 -13.78
CA PRO A 22 4.95 1.24 -13.62
C PRO A 22 4.83 0.73 -12.18
N GLY A 23 4.61 -0.58 -12.04
CA GLY A 23 4.44 -1.29 -10.78
C GLY A 23 2.97 -1.53 -10.44
N CYS A 24 2.73 -2.00 -9.20
CA CYS A 24 1.38 -2.33 -8.77
C CYS A 24 0.54 -1.06 -8.56
N PRO A 25 -0.56 -0.86 -9.32
CA PRO A 25 -1.40 0.34 -9.21
C PRO A 25 -2.04 0.47 -7.82
N ILE A 26 -2.31 -0.65 -7.15
CA ILE A 26 -2.89 -0.65 -5.80
C ILE A 26 -1.85 -0.19 -4.76
N CYS A 27 -0.59 -0.62 -4.87
CA CYS A 27 0.49 -0.12 -4.01
C CYS A 27 0.67 1.39 -4.17
N THR A 28 0.74 1.85 -5.42
CA THR A 28 0.90 3.28 -5.76
C THR A 28 -0.25 4.11 -5.23
N GLY A 29 -1.49 3.69 -5.45
CA GLY A 29 -2.65 4.43 -4.95
C GLY A 29 -2.78 4.40 -3.43
N ILE A 30 -2.46 3.30 -2.75
CA ILE A 30 -2.36 3.27 -1.28
C ILE A 30 -1.34 4.31 -0.79
N ALA A 31 -0.16 4.39 -1.41
CA ALA A 31 0.86 5.36 -1.02
C ALA A 31 0.38 6.81 -1.23
N ARG A 32 -0.32 7.09 -2.33
CA ARG A 32 -0.91 8.41 -2.62
C ARG A 32 -1.98 8.79 -1.61
N VAL A 33 -2.92 7.88 -1.35
CA VAL A 33 -4.01 8.10 -0.37
C VAL A 33 -3.43 8.27 1.03
N ALA A 34 -2.45 7.46 1.42
CA ALA A 34 -1.78 7.60 2.71
C ALA A 34 -1.11 8.97 2.84
N HIS A 35 -0.43 9.43 1.78
CA HIS A 35 0.23 10.72 1.79
C HIS A 35 -0.77 11.88 1.84
N ALA A 36 -1.81 11.85 1.00
CA ALA A 36 -2.86 12.87 0.98
C ALA A 36 -3.58 12.96 2.34
N GLU A 37 -3.93 11.82 2.93
CA GLU A 37 -4.58 11.77 4.24
C GLU A 37 -3.64 12.22 5.37
N ALA A 38 -2.35 11.90 5.30
CA ALA A 38 -1.36 12.42 6.25
C ALA A 38 -1.24 13.95 6.16
N THR A 39 -1.16 14.51 4.95
CA THR A 39 -1.12 15.97 4.73
C THR A 39 -2.39 16.63 5.25
N ARG A 40 -3.57 16.08 4.92
CA ARG A 40 -4.86 16.57 5.40
C ARG A 40 -4.96 16.53 6.92
N LEU A 41 -4.53 15.42 7.54
CA LEU A 41 -4.49 15.27 8.99
C LEU A 41 -3.67 16.38 9.64
N LEU A 42 -2.46 16.63 9.12
CA LEU A 42 -1.52 17.62 9.66
C LEU A 42 -2.06 19.05 9.54
N GLY A 43 -2.66 19.41 8.40
CA GLY A 43 -3.16 20.76 8.17
C GLY A 43 -4.50 21.07 8.84
N GLU A 44 -5.40 20.09 8.93
CA GLU A 44 -6.82 20.39 9.23
C GLU A 44 -7.36 19.70 10.49
N SER A 45 -6.77 18.57 10.91
CA SER A 45 -7.44 17.65 11.85
C SER A 45 -6.64 17.36 13.12
N VAL A 46 -5.48 17.99 13.33
CA VAL A 46 -4.69 17.77 14.57
C VAL A 46 -5.32 18.33 15.83
N THR A 47 -6.24 19.30 15.70
CA THR A 47 -6.98 19.88 16.83
C THR A 47 -8.36 19.24 17.03
N ASP A 48 -8.86 18.46 16.06
CA ASP A 48 -10.17 17.81 16.13
C ASP A 48 -10.21 16.76 17.26
N PRO A 49 -11.12 16.89 18.26
CA PRO A 49 -11.20 15.95 19.38
C PRO A 49 -11.44 14.49 18.94
N GLY A 50 -12.28 14.27 17.93
CA GLY A 50 -12.59 12.93 17.43
C GLY A 50 -11.38 12.26 16.77
N THR A 51 -10.60 13.03 16.02
CA THR A 51 -9.34 12.58 15.42
C THR A 51 -8.31 12.23 16.49
N ARG A 52 -8.14 13.08 17.52
CA ARG A 52 -7.23 12.81 18.64
C ARG A 52 -7.64 11.56 19.44
N GLU A 53 -8.93 11.33 19.62
CA GLU A 53 -9.42 10.11 20.28
C GLU A 53 -9.10 8.85 19.45
N ARG A 54 -9.40 8.84 18.15
CA ARG A 54 -9.04 7.73 17.24
C ARG A 54 -7.54 7.49 17.22
N TRP A 55 -6.75 8.55 17.22
CA TRP A 55 -5.28 8.48 17.26
C TRP A 55 -4.77 7.82 18.54
N ARG A 56 -5.30 8.22 19.70
CA ARG A 56 -4.96 7.61 21.01
C ARG A 56 -5.39 6.15 21.08
N ALA A 57 -6.61 5.82 20.63
CA ALA A 57 -7.12 4.46 20.63
C ALA A 57 -6.27 3.51 19.77
N ALA A 58 -5.79 4.00 18.61
CA ALA A 58 -4.89 3.26 17.72
C ALA A 58 -3.43 3.25 18.20
N ARG A 59 -3.09 4.08 19.18
CA ARG A 59 -1.73 4.37 19.64
C ARG A 59 -0.85 4.94 18.53
N GLY A 60 -1.44 5.82 17.72
CA GLY A 60 -0.81 6.39 16.55
C GLY A 60 -0.84 5.45 15.33
N PRO A 61 -0.04 5.78 14.30
CA PRO A 61 0.00 5.02 13.06
C PRO A 61 0.91 3.80 13.20
N CYS A 62 0.74 2.82 12.29
CA CYS A 62 1.71 1.74 12.18
C CYS A 62 3.07 2.28 11.73
N ARG A 63 4.14 1.48 11.88
CA ARG A 63 5.52 1.89 11.51
C ARG A 63 5.62 2.52 10.12
N ASP A 64 4.96 1.94 9.13
CA ASP A 64 5.05 2.43 7.75
C ASP A 64 4.30 3.74 7.56
N HIS A 65 3.09 3.85 8.11
CA HIS A 65 2.31 5.09 8.08
C HIS A 65 2.90 6.19 9.00
N ALA A 66 3.66 5.84 10.03
CA ALA A 66 4.43 6.80 10.82
C ALA A 66 5.53 7.45 9.96
N ARG A 67 6.19 6.68 9.10
CA ARG A 67 7.16 7.23 8.13
C ARG A 67 6.49 8.12 7.09
N THR A 68 5.32 7.72 6.59
CA THR A 68 4.53 8.57 5.68
C THR A 68 4.15 9.90 6.34
N LEU A 69 3.68 9.85 7.60
CA LEU A 69 3.33 11.05 8.36
C LEU A 69 4.56 11.94 8.57
N LEU A 70 5.69 11.37 8.98
CA LEU A 70 6.93 12.12 9.18
C LEU A 70 7.39 12.81 7.89
N ALA A 71 7.43 12.07 6.77
CA ALA A 71 7.80 12.63 5.48
C ALA A 71 6.82 13.71 5.00
N ALA A 72 5.53 13.60 5.32
CA ALA A 72 4.55 14.64 5.02
C ALA A 72 4.80 15.90 5.86
N ALA A 73 5.05 15.72 7.16
CA ALA A 73 5.32 16.82 8.08
C ALA A 73 6.61 17.57 7.72
N GLU A 74 7.68 16.86 7.37
CA GLU A 74 8.95 17.47 6.92
C GLU A 74 8.75 18.32 5.66
N ARG A 75 8.01 17.80 4.66
CA ARG A 75 7.75 18.53 3.42
C ARG A 75 6.90 19.78 3.61
N ALA A 76 5.92 19.71 4.51
CA ALA A 76 4.99 20.80 4.77
C ALA A 76 5.48 21.75 5.88
N ASN A 77 6.64 21.48 6.50
CA ASN A 77 7.12 22.17 7.71
C ASN A 77 6.11 22.14 8.87
N GLU A 78 5.38 21.02 9.01
CA GLU A 78 4.28 20.82 9.96
C GLU A 78 4.73 20.05 11.22
N GLY A 79 5.98 20.27 11.66
CA GLY A 79 6.54 19.59 12.84
C GLY A 79 5.73 19.84 14.11
N HIS A 80 5.11 21.01 14.23
CA HIS A 80 4.26 21.37 15.38
C HIS A 80 2.97 20.53 15.43
N ALA A 81 2.38 20.19 14.27
CA ALA A 81 1.19 19.36 14.17
C ALA A 81 1.50 17.92 14.62
N VAL A 82 2.65 17.37 14.23
CA VAL A 82 3.16 16.08 14.73
C VAL A 82 3.40 16.15 16.24
N ALA A 83 4.05 17.19 16.75
CA ALA A 83 4.30 17.35 18.18
C ALA A 83 3.00 17.34 18.98
N ARG A 84 1.96 18.04 18.51
CA ARG A 84 0.63 18.06 19.12
C ARG A 84 -0.04 16.68 19.14
N LEU A 85 0.11 15.87 18.09
CA LEU A 85 -0.42 14.50 18.08
C LEU A 85 0.34 13.57 19.04
N TYR A 86 1.66 13.77 19.17
CA TYR A 86 2.53 12.86 19.92
C TYR A 86 2.63 13.21 21.41
N VAL A 87 2.43 14.47 21.81
CA VAL A 87 2.41 14.86 23.25
C VAL A 87 1.32 14.10 24.01
N ASP A 88 0.21 13.79 23.36
CA ASP A 88 -0.87 12.96 23.94
C ASP A 88 -0.57 11.47 23.94
N LEU A 89 0.26 11.03 22.99
CA LEU A 89 0.52 9.62 22.75
C LEU A 89 1.61 9.10 23.68
N VAL A 90 2.66 9.89 23.94
CA VAL A 90 3.82 9.49 24.76
C VAL A 90 3.40 9.01 26.15
N PRO A 91 2.56 9.73 26.93
CA PRO A 91 2.14 9.26 28.25
C PRO A 91 1.39 7.91 28.17
N SER A 92 0.57 7.71 27.15
CA SER A 92 -0.18 6.45 26.96
C SER A 92 0.73 5.25 26.66
N VAL A 93 1.86 5.50 25.98
CA VAL A 93 2.88 4.48 25.69
C VAL A 93 3.69 4.19 26.95
N GLN A 94 4.16 5.23 27.66
CA GLN A 94 4.90 5.07 28.92
C GLN A 94 4.10 4.27 29.95
N GLN A 95 2.82 4.64 30.15
CA GLN A 95 1.96 3.96 31.12
C GLN A 95 1.73 2.48 30.74
N ARG A 96 1.71 2.16 29.44
CA ARG A 96 1.64 0.77 28.98
C ARG A 96 2.93 0.02 29.22
N LEU A 97 4.08 0.60 28.86
CA LEU A 97 5.38 -0.05 29.07
C LEU A 97 5.59 -0.34 30.55
N ALA A 98 5.21 0.58 31.44
CA ALA A 98 5.22 0.35 32.89
C ALA A 98 4.31 -0.81 33.32
N ARG A 99 3.07 -0.89 32.77
CA ARG A 99 2.15 -2.00 33.03
C ARG A 99 2.67 -3.34 32.49
N GLU A 100 3.32 -3.35 31.33
CA GLU A 100 3.92 -4.55 30.74
C GLU A 100 5.15 -4.99 31.55
N ALA A 101 5.98 -4.05 32.01
CA ALA A 101 7.13 -4.34 32.87
C ALA A 101 6.71 -4.86 34.26
N SER A 102 5.58 -4.37 34.79
CA SER A 102 5.05 -4.79 36.10
C SER A 102 4.22 -6.07 36.05
N ARG A 103 4.05 -6.69 34.87
CA ARG A 103 3.21 -7.88 34.71
C ARG A 103 3.99 -9.14 35.09
N PRO A 104 3.40 -10.05 35.90
CA PRO A 104 4.03 -11.33 36.17
C PRO A 104 4.15 -12.14 34.86
N ASN A 105 5.32 -12.77 34.67
CA ASN A 105 5.60 -13.67 33.55
C ASN A 105 4.75 -14.94 33.67
N LEU A 106 3.52 -14.90 33.17
CA LEU A 106 2.65 -16.06 33.08
C LEU A 106 2.80 -16.71 31.68
N PRO A 107 3.13 -18.02 31.60
CA PRO A 107 3.23 -18.71 30.32
C PRO A 107 1.88 -18.69 29.57
N GLY A 108 1.92 -18.42 28.26
CA GLY A 108 0.77 -18.55 27.34
C GLY A 108 -0.08 -17.30 27.07
N ARG A 109 0.17 -16.15 27.72
CA ARG A 109 -0.69 -14.94 27.57
C ARG A 109 -0.29 -13.91 26.50
N GLY A 110 0.93 -13.98 25.96
CA GLY A 110 1.46 -12.97 25.03
C GLY A 110 0.68 -12.80 23.71
N ARG A 111 -0.03 -13.84 23.27
CA ARG A 111 -0.72 -13.83 21.97
C ARG A 111 -2.05 -13.08 21.96
N ARG A 112 -2.74 -12.95 23.11
CA ARG A 112 -4.08 -12.32 23.19
C ARG A 112 -4.05 -10.79 23.26
N GLN A 113 -2.96 -10.16 23.69
CA GLN A 113 -2.94 -8.70 23.93
C GLN A 113 -2.78 -7.85 22.65
N ARG A 114 -2.31 -8.42 21.53
CA ARG A 114 -2.34 -7.72 20.23
C ARG A 114 -3.77 -7.53 19.69
N ALA A 115 -4.75 -8.28 20.19
CA ALA A 115 -6.12 -8.27 19.68
C ALA A 115 -6.96 -7.06 20.13
N GLY A 116 -6.44 -6.20 21.02
CA GLY A 116 -7.17 -5.06 21.57
C GLY A 116 -6.75 -3.68 21.05
N LEU A 117 -5.80 -3.60 20.09
CA LEU A 117 -5.41 -2.33 19.51
C LEU A 117 -6.40 -1.94 18.41
N ALA A 118 -6.91 -0.70 18.46
CA ALA A 118 -7.63 -0.16 17.32
C ALA A 118 -6.70 -0.13 16.11
N ARG A 119 -7.26 -0.33 14.92
CA ARG A 119 -6.48 -0.33 13.67
C ARG A 119 -5.82 1.04 13.48
N CYS A 120 -4.64 1.04 12.86
CA CYS A 120 -4.00 2.27 12.41
C CYS A 120 -4.99 3.11 11.57
N PRO A 121 -5.19 4.41 11.87
CA PRO A 121 -6.19 5.23 11.17
C PRO A 121 -5.91 5.31 9.66
N LEU A 122 -4.64 5.46 9.28
CA LEU A 122 -4.21 5.51 7.88
C LEU A 122 -4.34 4.15 7.17
N CYS A 123 -4.17 3.03 7.88
CA CYS A 123 -4.47 1.70 7.30
C CYS A 123 -5.96 1.57 6.96
N GLY A 124 -6.85 2.11 7.79
CA GLY A 124 -8.29 2.04 7.53
C GLY A 124 -8.67 2.76 6.24
N VAL A 125 -8.17 3.98 6.04
CA VAL A 125 -8.44 4.78 4.84
C VAL A 125 -7.87 4.13 3.58
N THR A 126 -6.62 3.66 3.64
CA THR A 126 -5.96 3.02 2.50
C THR A 126 -6.58 1.67 2.13
N GLU A 127 -7.02 0.87 3.12
CA GLU A 127 -7.71 -0.40 2.88
C GLU A 127 -9.06 -0.18 2.17
N VAL A 128 -9.81 0.87 2.55
CA VAL A 128 -11.07 1.23 1.89
C VAL A 128 -10.83 1.60 0.42
N TRP A 129 -9.81 2.42 0.16
CA TRP A 129 -9.44 2.78 -1.22
C TRP A 129 -9.04 1.53 -2.03
N ALA A 130 -8.14 0.70 -1.49
CA ALA A 130 -7.66 -0.51 -2.15
C ALA A 130 -8.83 -1.45 -2.50
N ARG A 131 -9.76 -1.63 -1.58
CA ARG A 131 -10.96 -2.46 -1.79
C ARG A 131 -11.83 -1.92 -2.92
N ARG A 132 -12.08 -0.60 -2.95
CA ARG A 132 -12.87 0.04 -3.99
C ARG A 132 -12.18 -0.06 -5.36
N ALA A 133 -10.87 0.18 -5.41
CA ALA A 133 -10.08 0.06 -6.64
C ALA A 133 -10.11 -1.38 -7.19
N LEU A 134 -9.91 -2.38 -6.33
CA LEU A 134 -9.97 -3.79 -6.73
C LEU A 134 -11.38 -4.21 -7.18
N HIS A 135 -12.43 -3.69 -6.54
CA HIS A 135 -13.80 -3.90 -7.01
C HIS A 135 -14.05 -3.26 -8.38
N ALA A 136 -13.57 -2.03 -8.60
CA ALA A 136 -13.68 -1.36 -9.90
C ALA A 136 -12.96 -2.13 -11.02
N LEU A 137 -11.75 -2.63 -10.75
CA LEU A 137 -11.01 -3.52 -11.68
C LEU A 137 -11.77 -4.81 -11.98
N ALA A 138 -12.29 -5.47 -10.93
CA ALA A 138 -13.00 -6.73 -11.08
C ALA A 138 -14.34 -6.57 -11.83
N ALA A 139 -14.97 -5.40 -11.71
CA ALA A 139 -16.23 -5.05 -12.36
C ALA A 139 -16.04 -4.39 -13.74
N ALA A 140 -14.80 -4.10 -14.16
CA ALA A 140 -14.52 -3.44 -15.43
C ALA A 140 -15.13 -4.23 -16.61
N THR A 141 -15.56 -3.56 -17.68
CA THR A 141 -16.03 -4.25 -18.89
C THR A 141 -14.85 -4.98 -19.55
N PRO A 142 -14.98 -6.25 -20.00
CA PRO A 142 -13.94 -6.91 -20.78
C PRO A 142 -13.54 -6.06 -21.99
N LYS A 143 -12.24 -5.93 -22.26
CA LYS A 143 -11.68 -5.05 -23.29
C LYS A 143 -12.01 -3.56 -23.11
N GLY A 144 -12.62 -3.14 -22.00
CA GLY A 144 -12.80 -1.73 -21.65
C GLY A 144 -11.47 -1.07 -21.26
N GLU A 145 -11.48 0.24 -21.08
CA GLU A 145 -10.26 1.01 -20.78
C GLU A 145 -9.51 0.50 -19.55
N LEU A 146 -10.20 0.37 -18.41
CA LEU A 146 -9.62 -0.18 -17.17
C LEU A 146 -9.06 -1.60 -17.35
N ASP A 147 -9.76 -2.46 -18.10
CA ASP A 147 -9.33 -3.84 -18.36
C ASP A 147 -8.06 -3.89 -19.19
N ARG A 148 -7.99 -3.07 -20.26
CA ARG A 148 -6.79 -2.96 -21.10
C ARG A 148 -5.62 -2.42 -20.29
N ALA A 149 -5.83 -1.35 -19.53
CA ALA A 149 -4.79 -0.72 -18.71
C ALA A 149 -4.22 -1.70 -17.67
N ALA A 150 -5.08 -2.50 -17.02
CA ALA A 150 -4.65 -3.49 -16.02
C ALA A 150 -3.87 -4.69 -16.59
N ARG A 151 -3.89 -4.90 -17.92
CA ARG A 151 -3.20 -6.01 -18.60
C ARG A 151 -1.88 -5.59 -19.26
N VAL A 152 -1.54 -4.30 -19.24
CA VAL A 152 -0.27 -3.80 -19.75
C VAL A 152 0.88 -4.35 -18.90
N GLU A 153 1.96 -4.77 -19.57
CA GLU A 153 3.17 -5.28 -18.92
C GLU A 153 3.83 -4.22 -18.03
N GLY A 154 4.32 -4.64 -16.87
CA GLY A 154 4.96 -3.77 -15.90
C GLY A 154 3.97 -2.96 -15.06
N ARG A 155 2.67 -3.26 -15.14
CA ARG A 155 1.58 -2.62 -14.37
C ARG A 155 0.74 -3.64 -13.60
N GLU A 156 1.33 -4.81 -13.35
CA GLU A 156 0.68 -5.95 -12.74
C GLU A 156 0.29 -5.66 -11.28
N ILE A 157 -0.88 -6.12 -10.88
CA ILE A 157 -1.28 -6.12 -9.47
C ILE A 157 -0.43 -7.15 -8.73
N CYS A 158 0.24 -6.75 -7.65
CA CYS A 158 1.06 -7.66 -6.86
C CYS A 158 0.23 -8.78 -6.21
N ALA A 159 0.84 -9.93 -5.98
CA ALA A 159 0.18 -11.10 -5.42
C ALA A 159 -0.54 -10.82 -4.09
N PRO A 160 0.00 -10.04 -3.14
CA PRO A 160 -0.72 -9.69 -1.91
C PRO A 160 -2.02 -8.90 -2.16
N HIS A 161 -2.01 -7.96 -3.12
CA HIS A 161 -3.20 -7.17 -3.45
C HIS A 161 -4.23 -7.97 -4.26
N LEU A 162 -3.80 -8.88 -5.13
CA LEU A 162 -4.68 -9.85 -5.78
C LEU A 162 -5.37 -10.74 -4.73
N ALA A 163 -4.60 -11.31 -3.81
CA ALA A 163 -5.15 -12.15 -2.74
C ALA A 163 -6.10 -11.38 -1.82
N PHE A 164 -5.81 -10.12 -1.51
CA PHE A 164 -6.73 -9.23 -0.79
C PHE A 164 -8.01 -8.97 -1.59
N GLY A 165 -7.90 -8.65 -2.88
CA GLY A 165 -9.04 -8.41 -3.77
C GLY A 165 -9.96 -9.61 -3.90
N ILE A 166 -9.40 -10.78 -4.20
CA ILE A 166 -10.15 -12.05 -4.35
C ILE A 166 -10.97 -12.38 -3.08
N ARG A 167 -10.42 -12.11 -1.89
CA ARG A 167 -11.14 -12.31 -0.62
C ARG A 167 -12.20 -11.24 -0.34
N SER A 168 -12.03 -10.05 -0.90
CA SER A 168 -12.86 -8.89 -0.58
C SER A 168 -14.02 -8.67 -1.56
N VAL A 169 -13.95 -9.21 -2.78
CA VAL A 169 -15.03 -9.07 -3.76
C VAL A 169 -16.10 -10.16 -3.61
N PRO A 170 -17.40 -9.79 -3.57
CA PRO A 170 -18.47 -10.72 -3.23
C PRO A 170 -18.84 -11.67 -4.40
N ARG A 171 -18.76 -11.21 -5.65
CA ARG A 171 -19.25 -11.98 -6.79
C ARG A 171 -18.20 -12.96 -7.31
N ARG A 172 -18.61 -14.20 -7.61
CA ARG A 172 -17.71 -15.24 -8.16
C ARG A 172 -17.03 -14.78 -9.46
N ARG A 173 -17.78 -14.16 -10.37
CA ARG A 173 -17.24 -13.62 -11.64
C ARG A 173 -16.12 -12.59 -11.44
N GLU A 174 -16.26 -11.74 -10.42
CA GLU A 174 -15.27 -10.72 -10.07
C GLU A 174 -14.01 -11.35 -9.49
N ARG A 175 -14.17 -12.39 -8.65
CA ARG A 175 -13.02 -13.19 -8.15
C ARG A 175 -12.25 -13.87 -9.26
N VAL A 176 -12.96 -14.52 -10.20
CA VAL A 176 -12.35 -15.17 -11.36
C VAL A 176 -11.55 -14.17 -12.19
N ARG A 177 -12.12 -12.99 -12.45
CA ARG A 177 -11.42 -11.95 -13.20
C ARG A 177 -10.14 -11.46 -12.53
N LEU A 178 -10.16 -11.26 -11.21
CA LEU A 178 -8.92 -10.92 -10.48
C LEU A 178 -7.91 -12.06 -10.53
N ALA A 179 -8.36 -13.32 -10.45
CA ALA A 179 -7.48 -14.48 -10.60
C ALA A 179 -6.83 -14.53 -11.99
N GLU A 180 -7.58 -14.28 -13.07
CA GLU A 180 -7.03 -14.22 -14.45
C GLU A 180 -5.95 -13.14 -14.60
N LEU A 181 -6.14 -11.96 -14.00
CA LEU A 181 -5.09 -10.92 -13.99
C LEU A 181 -3.84 -11.38 -13.24
N GLY A 182 -4.02 -12.14 -12.16
CA GLY A 182 -2.94 -12.74 -11.38
C GLY A 182 -2.19 -13.85 -12.12
N GLU A 183 -2.92 -14.70 -12.83
CA GLU A 183 -2.35 -15.78 -13.65
C GLU A 183 -1.51 -15.21 -14.78
N LEU A 184 -2.02 -14.18 -15.48
CA LEU A 184 -1.27 -13.48 -16.53
C LEU A 184 0.04 -12.87 -15.99
N ALA A 185 -0.03 -12.20 -14.84
CA ALA A 185 1.15 -11.62 -14.19
C ALA A 185 2.16 -12.71 -13.76
N ALA A 186 1.67 -13.79 -13.15
CA ALA A 186 2.49 -14.91 -12.71
C ALA A 186 3.21 -15.58 -13.88
N GLN A 187 2.51 -15.76 -15.02
CA GLN A 187 3.08 -16.30 -16.24
C GLN A 187 4.24 -15.44 -16.75
N ARG A 188 4.03 -14.12 -16.88
CA ARG A 188 5.08 -13.19 -17.31
C ARG A 188 6.31 -13.22 -16.41
N HIS A 189 6.11 -13.20 -15.10
CA HIS A 189 7.23 -13.27 -14.15
C HIS A 189 7.96 -14.61 -14.20
N ARG A 190 7.25 -15.72 -14.42
CA ARG A 190 7.86 -17.03 -14.61
C ARG A 190 8.71 -17.08 -15.87
N GLU A 191 8.16 -16.67 -17.01
CA GLU A 191 8.88 -16.62 -18.29
C GLU A 191 10.14 -15.74 -18.19
N ALA A 192 10.05 -14.59 -17.54
CA ALA A 192 11.19 -13.70 -17.32
C ALA A 192 12.27 -14.31 -16.41
N LEU A 193 11.88 -15.07 -15.38
CA LEU A 193 12.81 -15.79 -14.50
C LEU A 193 13.47 -16.97 -15.21
N ASP A 194 12.71 -17.74 -15.98
CA ASP A 194 13.24 -18.86 -16.76
C ASP A 194 14.29 -18.37 -17.77
N GLY A 195 14.00 -17.25 -18.46
CA GLY A 195 14.98 -16.60 -19.35
C GLY A 195 16.25 -16.12 -18.61
N LEU A 196 16.12 -15.59 -17.39
CA LEU A 196 17.28 -15.23 -16.56
C LEU A 196 18.11 -16.46 -16.16
N ILE A 197 17.46 -17.55 -15.79
CA ILE A 197 18.14 -18.80 -15.39
C ILE A 197 18.93 -19.37 -16.57
N ASP A 198 18.35 -19.37 -17.77
CA ASP A 198 19.01 -19.88 -18.96
C ASP A 198 20.21 -19.03 -19.39
N GLU A 199 20.12 -17.70 -19.31
CA GLU A 199 21.27 -16.80 -19.56
C GLU A 199 22.41 -17.03 -18.57
N LEU A 200 22.09 -17.15 -17.27
CA LEU A 200 23.09 -17.38 -16.23
C LEU A 200 23.80 -18.74 -16.42
N ARG A 201 23.09 -19.76 -16.90
CA ARG A 201 23.67 -21.07 -17.23
C ARG A 201 24.61 -21.02 -18.43
N GLY A 202 24.36 -20.11 -19.38
CA GLY A 202 25.18 -19.92 -20.57
C GLY A 202 26.55 -19.28 -20.31
N GLY A 203 26.87 -18.91 -19.07
CA GLY A 203 28.17 -18.34 -18.68
C GLY A 203 28.43 -16.91 -19.15
N SER A 204 27.47 -16.29 -19.85
CA SER A 204 27.54 -14.88 -20.22
C SER A 204 27.06 -13.99 -19.07
N PRO A 205 27.65 -12.80 -18.87
CA PRO A 205 27.10 -11.84 -17.91
C PRO A 205 25.67 -11.48 -18.32
N PRO A 206 24.69 -11.57 -17.40
CA PRO A 206 23.28 -11.36 -17.72
C PRO A 206 23.04 -9.92 -18.15
N ARG A 207 22.19 -9.75 -19.17
CA ARG A 207 21.88 -8.41 -19.69
C ARG A 207 21.13 -7.59 -18.63
N PRO A 208 21.27 -6.25 -18.58
CA PRO A 208 20.64 -5.43 -17.53
C PRO A 208 19.12 -5.57 -17.40
N HIS A 209 18.41 -5.77 -18.51
CA HIS A 209 16.95 -6.00 -18.48
C HIS A 209 16.58 -7.36 -17.88
N VAL A 210 17.47 -8.34 -17.99
CA VAL A 210 17.30 -9.71 -17.46
C VAL A 210 17.59 -9.72 -15.95
N LEU A 211 18.56 -8.92 -15.50
CA LEU A 211 18.75 -8.64 -14.07
C LEU A 211 17.55 -7.91 -13.43
N ALA A 212 16.68 -7.26 -14.21
CA ALA A 212 15.46 -6.66 -13.67
C ALA A 212 14.34 -7.70 -13.43
N ALA A 213 14.41 -8.88 -14.06
CA ALA A 213 13.37 -9.91 -13.98
C ALA A 213 13.16 -10.44 -12.55
N TRP A 214 14.24 -10.84 -11.87
CA TRP A 214 14.14 -11.35 -10.50
C TRP A 214 13.62 -10.28 -9.53
N ARG A 215 14.04 -9.02 -9.72
CA ARG A 215 13.55 -7.90 -8.91
C ARG A 215 12.05 -7.71 -9.11
N GLY A 216 11.59 -7.67 -10.36
CA GLY A 216 10.17 -7.54 -10.68
C GLY A 216 9.33 -8.66 -10.08
N ALA A 217 9.81 -9.92 -10.14
CA ALA A 217 9.13 -11.06 -9.52
C ALA A 217 9.06 -10.94 -7.99
N VAL A 218 10.14 -10.50 -7.33
CA VAL A 218 10.14 -10.26 -5.88
C VAL A 218 9.20 -9.11 -5.50
N GLU A 219 9.22 -8.01 -6.25
CA GLU A 219 8.32 -6.86 -6.03
C GLU A 219 6.85 -7.28 -6.19
N TRP A 220 6.54 -8.10 -7.20
CA TRP A 220 5.21 -8.65 -7.43
C TRP A 220 4.77 -9.64 -6.34
N LEU A 221 5.63 -10.57 -5.92
CA LEU A 221 5.31 -11.56 -4.88
C LEU A 221 5.16 -10.93 -3.49
N ALA A 222 6.07 -10.02 -3.13
CA ALA A 222 6.12 -9.42 -1.80
C ALA A 222 5.25 -8.17 -1.67
N GLY A 223 4.79 -7.58 -2.78
CA GLY A 223 4.04 -6.33 -2.78
C GLY A 223 4.88 -5.14 -2.32
N LEU A 224 6.17 -5.16 -2.63
CA LEU A 224 7.06 -4.02 -2.36
C LEU A 224 6.69 -2.91 -3.35
N ALA A 225 6.12 -1.81 -2.86
CA ALA A 225 5.89 -0.65 -3.69
C ALA A 225 7.22 -0.29 -4.38
N THR A 226 7.20 -0.21 -5.72
CA THR A 226 8.33 0.22 -6.53
C THR A 226 8.67 1.65 -6.12
N SER A 227 9.55 1.82 -5.12
CA SER A 227 10.14 3.11 -4.81
C SER A 227 11.18 3.45 -5.88
N ARG A 228 10.78 3.55 -7.15
CA ARG A 228 11.54 4.26 -8.17
C ARG A 228 11.26 5.75 -8.01
N GLY A 229 11.76 6.29 -6.91
CA GLY A 229 11.65 7.69 -6.54
C GLY A 229 12.74 8.03 -5.53
N GLY A 230 14.01 7.89 -5.92
CA GLY A 230 15.12 8.17 -5.00
C GLY A 230 16.48 7.64 -5.43
N ARG A 231 16.97 8.06 -6.61
CA ARG A 231 18.39 8.30 -6.98
C ARG A 231 18.59 8.05 -8.48
N GLY A 232 18.75 9.15 -9.21
CA GLY A 232 19.03 9.18 -10.64
C GLY A 232 19.05 10.60 -11.18
N ARG A 233 19.57 11.57 -10.41
CA ARG A 233 20.17 12.78 -10.99
C ARG A 233 21.63 12.43 -11.20
N THR A 234 21.96 11.88 -12.35
CA THR A 234 23.32 12.04 -12.89
C THR A 234 23.41 13.48 -13.32
N SER A 235 24.07 14.30 -12.50
CA SER A 235 24.61 15.57 -12.94
C SER A 235 25.68 15.26 -13.98
N THR A 236 25.33 15.43 -15.25
CA THR A 236 26.29 15.73 -16.30
C THR A 236 25.94 17.13 -16.76
N ASP A 237 26.63 18.10 -16.17
CA ASP A 237 26.83 19.45 -16.71
C ASP A 237 28.00 20.06 -15.93
N THR A 238 29.21 19.85 -16.48
CA THR A 238 30.37 20.74 -16.64
C THR A 238 31.66 19.94 -16.74
#